data_AF-A0A821HGU0-F1
#
_entry.id   AF-A0A821HGU0-F1
#
_cell.length_a   1.000
_cell.length_b   1.000
_cell.length_c   1.000
_cell.angle_alpha   90.00
_cell.angle_beta   90.00
_cell.angle_gamma   90.00
#
_symmetry.space_group_name_H-M   'P 1'
#
loop_
_entity.id
_entity.type
_entity.pdbx_description
1 polymer ?
#
loop_
_entity_poly.entity_id
_entity_poly.type
_entity_poly.pdbx_seq_one_letter_code
_entity_poly.pdbx_strand_id
1 'polypeptide(L)'
;ISCTVPLTTALSNTQVDVIVTSGSNTTTSPTQFTYDVTNTPSLTSASPNVVTMSGGQLTLTGTSFGSGAISVFIGTTTAIVRSITSTQIIAALPSLAPGLYQIKVSTANGYARPALQIEYRFYVQTISPQIGSLYGGSDVYVQGEGFDNTTIVSFTDGSNDVSCDVVSYQSNQIYCQTKNAAPHVIILSNGVHPTYGSGFAWSPQFATVQQGAIVEWQWSSSALLTTLAYKVQQAINGYSTTPQTGGFDSGNATASGSFSYQFQTVGTYYYWTPAVDQSGLIVMRGAINVVAAQPRTLTVKVSSGSFTAQSCAFPFTFNSVTYSACISTNDTQSWCSPTSTYNGQRLYCTPTGINSFH
;
A
#
# COMPACT_ATOMS: atom_id res chain seq x y z
N ILE A 1 -11.90 -37.23 25.79
CA ILE A 1 -12.00 -36.37 24.58
C ILE A 1 -12.80 -35.14 25.00
N SER A 2 -12.27 -33.93 24.83
CA SER A 2 -13.03 -32.69 25.01
C SER A 2 -13.19 -32.05 23.63
N CYS A 3 -14.41 -31.69 23.26
CA CYS A 3 -14.71 -31.05 21.99
C CYS A 3 -15.74 -29.93 22.19
N THR A 4 -15.66 -28.91 21.35
CA THR A 4 -16.66 -27.84 21.30
C THR A 4 -17.76 -28.26 20.35
N VAL A 5 -19.01 -28.22 20.83
CA VAL A 5 -20.18 -28.55 20.02
C VAL A 5 -20.32 -27.56 18.86
N PRO A 6 -20.53 -28.00 17.61
CA PRO A 6 -20.65 -27.13 16.46
C PRO A 6 -21.95 -26.33 16.47
N LEU A 7 -22.01 -25.29 15.62
CA LEU A 7 -23.23 -24.51 15.42
C LEU A 7 -24.25 -25.34 14.61
N THR A 8 -25.43 -25.62 15.17
CA THR A 8 -26.59 -26.16 14.40
C THR A 8 -27.22 -25.08 13.50
N THR A 9 -28.05 -25.42 12.51
CA THR A 9 -28.92 -24.45 11.81
C THR A 9 -30.36 -24.49 12.32
N ALA A 10 -30.67 -25.41 13.24
CA ALA A 10 -32.01 -25.55 13.79
C ALA A 10 -32.43 -24.30 14.59
N LEU A 11 -33.71 -23.92 14.42
CA LEU A 11 -34.34 -22.77 15.08
C LEU A 11 -35.20 -23.17 16.29
N SER A 12 -35.21 -24.46 16.64
CA SER A 12 -35.95 -25.06 17.75
C SER A 12 -35.11 -26.11 18.46
N ASN A 13 -35.58 -26.56 19.63
CA ASN A 13 -34.93 -27.65 20.35
C ASN A 13 -34.79 -28.87 19.44
N THR A 14 -33.57 -29.39 19.34
CA THR A 14 -33.23 -30.46 18.40
C THR A 14 -32.29 -31.45 19.07
N GLN A 15 -32.61 -32.73 18.97
CA GLN A 15 -31.75 -33.81 19.47
C GLN A 15 -30.91 -34.38 18.33
N VAL A 16 -29.64 -34.66 18.62
CA VAL A 16 -28.71 -35.27 17.68
C VAL A 16 -27.94 -36.41 18.35
N ASP A 17 -27.59 -37.41 17.56
CA ASP A 17 -26.73 -38.49 18.02
C ASP A 17 -25.28 -38.01 18.15
N VAL A 18 -24.59 -38.48 19.19
CA VAL A 18 -23.15 -38.24 19.37
C VAL A 18 -22.39 -39.45 18.86
N ILE A 19 -21.64 -39.27 17.78
CA ILE A 19 -20.89 -40.34 17.13
C ILE A 19 -19.40 -40.10 17.34
N VAL A 20 -18.68 -41.12 17.82
CA VAL A 20 -17.23 -41.12 17.97
C VAL A 20 -16.63 -42.09 16.96
N THR A 21 -15.69 -41.59 16.15
CA THR A 21 -14.98 -42.38 15.13
C THR A 21 -13.50 -42.49 15.49
N SER A 22 -12.96 -43.71 15.48
CA SER A 22 -11.53 -43.99 15.67
C SER A 22 -11.04 -44.95 14.59
N GLY A 23 -10.29 -44.43 13.61
CA GLY A 23 -9.93 -45.19 12.40
C GLY A 23 -11.17 -45.49 11.54
N SER A 24 -11.41 -46.77 11.25
CA SER A 24 -12.60 -47.26 10.52
C SER A 24 -13.78 -47.62 11.43
N ASN A 25 -13.62 -47.58 12.75
CA ASN A 25 -14.66 -47.95 13.70
C ASN A 25 -15.45 -46.71 14.14
N THR A 26 -16.78 -46.82 14.16
CA THR A 26 -17.69 -45.80 14.69
C THR A 26 -18.50 -46.37 15.84
N THR A 27 -18.80 -45.55 16.83
CA THR A 27 -19.71 -45.89 17.92
C THR A 27 -20.58 -44.69 18.24
N THR A 28 -21.88 -44.94 18.38
CA THR A 28 -22.87 -43.93 18.75
C THR A 28 -23.14 -44.00 20.25
N SER A 29 -23.20 -42.84 20.89
CA SER A 29 -23.57 -42.70 22.30
C SER A 29 -24.98 -43.29 22.55
N PRO A 30 -25.23 -43.94 23.70
CA PRO A 30 -26.57 -44.40 24.08
C PRO A 30 -27.52 -43.24 24.44
N THR A 31 -27.00 -42.02 24.55
CA THR A 31 -27.76 -40.80 24.84
C THR A 31 -27.55 -39.77 23.74
N GLN A 32 -28.59 -38.98 23.48
CA GLN A 32 -28.57 -37.90 22.49
C GLN A 32 -28.15 -36.58 23.12
N PHE A 33 -27.49 -35.74 22.33
CA PHE A 33 -27.20 -34.37 22.68
C PHE A 33 -28.38 -33.47 22.27
N THR A 34 -28.85 -32.61 23.17
CA THR A 34 -29.95 -31.68 22.88
C THR A 34 -29.41 -30.27 22.67
N TYR A 35 -29.66 -29.69 21.50
CA TYR A 35 -29.57 -28.25 21.30
C TYR A 35 -30.82 -27.61 21.88
N ASP A 36 -30.65 -26.72 22.86
CA ASP A 36 -31.74 -26.03 23.55
C ASP A 36 -31.70 -24.53 23.25
N VAL A 37 -32.72 -24.03 22.56
CA VAL A 37 -32.80 -22.62 22.17
C VAL A 37 -33.05 -21.70 23.35
N THR A 38 -33.65 -22.19 24.44
CA THR A 38 -33.92 -21.37 25.63
C THR A 38 -32.64 -21.05 26.41
N ASN A 39 -31.64 -21.93 26.30
CA ASN A 39 -30.30 -21.75 26.89
C ASN A 39 -29.30 -21.09 25.93
N THR A 40 -29.67 -20.88 24.66
CA THR A 40 -28.78 -20.30 23.65
C THR A 40 -28.79 -18.76 23.75
N PRO A 41 -27.63 -18.10 23.93
CA PRO A 41 -27.56 -16.63 23.92
C PRO A 41 -28.01 -16.04 22.59
N SER A 42 -28.60 -14.84 22.62
CA SER A 42 -29.03 -14.16 21.39
C SER A 42 -28.19 -12.93 21.09
N LEU A 43 -27.92 -12.67 19.82
CA LEU A 43 -27.34 -11.44 19.29
C LEU A 43 -28.41 -10.68 18.53
N THR A 44 -28.72 -9.47 18.97
CA THR A 44 -29.73 -8.61 18.35
C THR A 44 -29.09 -7.59 17.42
N SER A 45 -27.99 -6.97 17.84
CA SER A 45 -27.34 -5.93 17.04
C SER A 45 -25.85 -5.80 17.33
N ALA A 46 -25.14 -5.22 16.37
CA ALA A 46 -23.74 -4.85 16.45
C ALA A 46 -23.62 -3.39 15.99
N SER A 47 -23.04 -2.54 16.83
CA SER A 47 -22.86 -1.11 16.54
C SER A 47 -21.45 -0.65 16.92
N PRO A 48 -20.69 -0.04 15.99
CA PRO A 48 -21.02 0.11 14.57
C PRO A 48 -20.98 -1.23 13.81
N ASN A 49 -21.67 -1.32 12.68
CA ASN A 49 -21.61 -2.46 11.75
C ASN A 49 -20.61 -2.24 10.60
N VAL A 50 -19.96 -1.07 10.56
CA VAL A 50 -18.92 -0.69 9.60
C VAL A 50 -17.80 0.02 10.36
N VAL A 51 -16.55 -0.35 10.12
CA VAL A 51 -15.36 0.20 10.78
C VAL A 51 -14.20 0.36 9.80
N THR A 52 -13.15 1.05 10.25
CA THR A 52 -11.88 1.15 9.51
C THR A 52 -10.98 -0.05 9.81
N MET A 53 -9.84 -0.12 9.14
CA MET A 53 -8.79 -1.14 9.32
C MET A 53 -8.22 -1.20 10.72
N SER A 54 -8.22 -0.07 11.42
CA SER A 54 -7.79 0.01 12.82
C SER A 54 -8.80 -0.63 13.79
N GLY A 55 -9.99 -0.97 13.30
CA GLY A 55 -11.11 -1.43 14.11
C GLY A 55 -11.73 -0.27 14.88
N GLY A 56 -11.82 -0.43 16.21
CA GLY A 56 -12.49 0.50 17.10
C GLY A 56 -13.26 -0.21 18.20
N GLN A 57 -14.17 0.51 18.85
CA GLN A 57 -15.07 -0.07 19.84
C GLN A 57 -16.31 -0.66 19.16
N LEU A 58 -16.62 -1.91 19.47
CA LEU A 58 -17.84 -2.60 19.06
C LEU A 58 -18.74 -2.78 20.28
N THR A 59 -20.01 -2.42 20.13
CA THR A 59 -21.07 -2.71 21.09
C THR A 59 -22.00 -3.77 20.51
N LEU A 60 -22.06 -4.93 21.14
CA LEU A 60 -23.01 -6.00 20.83
C LEU A 60 -24.15 -5.95 21.83
N THR A 61 -25.38 -6.03 21.33
CA THR A 61 -26.61 -6.10 22.15
C THR A 61 -27.28 -7.44 21.93
N GLY A 62 -27.84 -8.01 22.99
CA GLY A 62 -28.50 -9.31 22.93
C GLY A 62 -29.05 -9.78 24.27
N THR A 63 -29.10 -11.09 24.48
CA THR A 63 -29.58 -11.69 25.73
C THR A 63 -28.75 -12.90 26.14
N SER A 64 -28.77 -13.19 27.44
CA SER A 64 -28.17 -14.39 28.04
C SER A 64 -26.66 -14.50 27.80
N PHE A 65 -25.94 -13.38 27.70
CA PHE A 65 -24.47 -13.38 27.64
C PHE A 65 -23.81 -13.84 28.95
N GLY A 66 -24.55 -13.73 30.06
CA GLY A 66 -24.06 -14.04 31.40
C GLY A 66 -23.13 -12.95 31.95
N SER A 67 -22.36 -13.31 32.96
CA SER A 67 -21.37 -12.44 33.62
C SER A 67 -19.96 -13.05 33.67
N GLY A 68 -19.78 -14.22 33.06
CA GLY A 68 -18.52 -14.97 33.06
C GLY A 68 -17.58 -14.58 31.91
N ALA A 69 -16.47 -15.32 31.79
CA ALA A 69 -15.55 -15.16 30.67
C ALA A 69 -16.24 -15.54 29.34
N ILE A 70 -16.14 -14.65 28.36
CA ILE A 70 -16.66 -14.83 27.00
C ILE A 70 -15.55 -14.54 25.98
N SER A 71 -15.72 -15.06 24.77
CA SER A 71 -14.84 -14.76 23.63
C SER A 71 -15.66 -14.19 22.49
N VAL A 72 -15.22 -13.03 21.97
CA VAL A 72 -15.80 -12.43 20.75
C VAL A 72 -14.83 -12.66 19.60
N PHE A 73 -15.32 -13.22 18.50
CA PHE A 73 -14.56 -13.51 17.30
C PHE A 73 -15.06 -12.65 16.13
N ILE A 74 -14.13 -12.06 15.41
CA ILE A 74 -14.33 -11.34 14.15
C ILE A 74 -13.65 -12.16 13.05
N GLY A 75 -14.44 -12.90 12.29
CA GLY A 75 -13.93 -13.98 11.43
C GLY A 75 -13.23 -15.05 12.26
N THR A 76 -11.91 -15.13 12.13
CA THR A 76 -11.05 -16.06 12.89
C THR A 76 -10.26 -15.39 14.02
N THR A 77 -10.31 -14.06 14.12
CA THR A 77 -9.50 -13.29 15.08
C THR A 77 -10.32 -12.94 16.31
N THR A 78 -9.72 -13.00 17.50
CA THR A 78 -10.38 -12.62 18.75
C THR A 78 -10.36 -11.10 18.96
N ALA A 79 -11.49 -10.54 19.37
CA ALA A 79 -11.59 -9.17 19.86
C ALA A 79 -11.37 -9.12 21.38
N ILE A 80 -10.88 -8.00 21.88
CA ILE A 80 -10.60 -7.81 23.30
C ILE A 80 -11.88 -7.34 24.00
N VAL A 81 -12.49 -8.20 24.81
CA VAL A 81 -13.69 -7.85 25.59
C VAL A 81 -13.33 -6.86 26.69
N ARG A 82 -14.02 -5.72 26.75
CA ARG A 82 -13.84 -4.65 27.73
C ARG A 82 -14.84 -4.74 28.87
N SER A 83 -16.10 -5.01 28.56
CA SER A 83 -17.14 -5.20 29.56
C SER A 83 -18.24 -6.13 29.04
N ILE A 84 -18.90 -6.79 29.97
CA ILE A 84 -20.03 -7.68 29.71
C ILE A 84 -21.14 -7.41 30.73
N THR A 85 -22.37 -7.40 30.24
CA THR A 85 -23.59 -7.57 31.02
C THR A 85 -24.40 -8.70 30.38
N SER A 86 -25.52 -9.09 31.00
CA SER A 86 -26.41 -10.12 30.43
C SER A 86 -26.99 -9.74 29.07
N THR A 87 -26.96 -8.46 28.70
CA THR A 87 -27.57 -7.94 27.47
C THR A 87 -26.64 -7.12 26.58
N GLN A 88 -25.41 -6.84 27.02
CA GLN A 88 -24.46 -6.02 26.27
C GLN A 88 -23.02 -6.52 26.41
N ILE A 89 -22.28 -6.47 25.31
CA ILE A 89 -20.82 -6.69 25.29
C ILE A 89 -20.16 -5.49 24.63
N ILE A 90 -19.17 -4.92 25.29
CA ILE A 90 -18.29 -3.90 24.70
C ILE A 90 -16.94 -4.57 24.43
N ALA A 91 -16.50 -4.53 23.18
CA ALA A 91 -15.22 -5.11 22.77
C ALA A 91 -14.39 -4.11 21.96
N ALA A 92 -13.07 -4.17 22.10
CA ALA A 92 -12.13 -3.52 21.19
C ALA A 92 -11.80 -4.48 20.04
N LEU A 93 -12.11 -4.04 18.83
CA LEU A 93 -11.90 -4.79 17.61
C LEU A 93 -10.40 -4.87 17.25
N PRO A 94 -9.94 -6.01 16.71
CA PRO A 94 -8.59 -6.11 16.16
C PRO A 94 -8.47 -5.35 14.85
N SER A 95 -7.24 -5.06 14.45
CA SER A 95 -6.95 -4.61 13.09
C SER A 95 -7.04 -5.79 12.12
N LEU A 96 -7.79 -5.63 11.03
CA LEU A 96 -8.06 -6.68 10.04
C LEU A 96 -8.03 -6.10 8.63
N ALA A 97 -7.78 -6.97 7.65
CA ALA A 97 -7.85 -6.65 6.22
C ALA A 97 -9.23 -6.07 5.83
N PRO A 98 -9.35 -5.32 4.72
CA PRO A 98 -10.65 -4.80 4.31
C PRO A 98 -11.55 -5.95 3.86
N GLY A 99 -12.80 -5.96 4.28
CA GLY A 99 -13.73 -7.05 3.94
C GLY A 99 -14.88 -7.24 4.92
N LEU A 100 -15.71 -8.24 4.62
CA LEU A 100 -16.86 -8.63 5.45
C LEU A 100 -16.50 -9.79 6.37
N TYR A 101 -16.72 -9.60 7.67
CA TYR A 101 -16.41 -10.59 8.70
C TYR A 101 -17.65 -10.99 9.49
N GLN A 102 -17.79 -12.28 9.79
CA GLN A 102 -18.81 -12.75 10.73
C GLN A 102 -18.40 -12.43 12.18
N ILE A 103 -19.35 -11.96 12.96
CA ILE A 103 -19.21 -11.80 14.41
C ILE A 103 -19.80 -13.03 15.09
N LYS A 104 -18.99 -13.70 15.91
CA LYS A 104 -19.43 -14.83 16.74
C LYS A 104 -19.09 -14.55 18.20
N VAL A 105 -20.02 -14.80 19.10
CA VAL A 105 -19.80 -14.70 20.54
C VAL A 105 -19.89 -16.09 21.14
N SER A 106 -18.84 -16.52 21.83
CA SER A 106 -18.80 -17.75 22.61
C SER A 106 -18.94 -17.44 24.09
N THR A 107 -19.91 -18.08 24.73
CA THR A 107 -20.22 -17.97 26.16
C THR A 107 -20.08 -19.34 26.81
N ALA A 108 -20.25 -19.41 28.14
CA ALA A 108 -20.35 -20.67 28.87
C ALA A 108 -21.49 -21.58 28.36
N ASN A 109 -22.57 -21.00 27.82
CA ASN A 109 -23.72 -21.72 27.28
C ASN A 109 -23.59 -22.02 25.77
N GLY A 110 -22.42 -21.77 25.18
CA GLY A 110 -22.17 -21.95 23.75
C GLY A 110 -22.22 -20.65 22.95
N TYR A 111 -22.38 -20.79 21.62
CA TYR A 111 -22.35 -19.65 20.70
C TYR A 111 -23.68 -18.92 20.61
N ALA A 112 -23.62 -17.59 20.63
CA ALA A 112 -24.80 -16.73 20.44
C ALA A 112 -25.33 -16.78 19.00
N ARG A 113 -26.64 -16.53 18.83
CA ARG A 113 -27.33 -16.55 17.53
C ARG A 113 -28.22 -15.31 17.27
N PRO A 114 -28.42 -14.93 16.01
CA PRO A 114 -27.68 -15.37 14.82
C PRO A 114 -26.24 -14.83 14.83
N ALA A 115 -25.42 -15.31 13.89
CA ALA A 115 -24.17 -14.61 13.59
C ALA A 115 -24.50 -13.27 12.94
N LEU A 116 -23.86 -12.20 13.41
CA LEU A 116 -23.93 -10.89 12.77
C LEU A 116 -22.74 -10.69 11.84
N GLN A 117 -22.73 -9.61 11.06
CA GLN A 117 -21.60 -9.25 10.20
C GLN A 117 -21.14 -7.83 10.49
N ILE A 118 -19.86 -7.59 10.24
CA ILE A 118 -19.21 -6.28 10.30
C ILE A 118 -18.34 -6.09 9.07
N GLU A 119 -18.36 -4.88 8.51
CA GLU A 119 -17.56 -4.50 7.35
C GLU A 119 -16.35 -3.67 7.78
N TYR A 120 -15.14 -4.11 7.41
CA TYR A 120 -13.92 -3.32 7.50
C TYR A 120 -13.70 -2.62 6.16
N ARG A 121 -13.77 -1.29 6.14
CA ARG A 121 -13.61 -0.47 4.94
C ARG A 121 -12.23 0.15 4.88
N PHE A 122 -11.63 0.02 3.69
CA PHE A 122 -10.45 0.76 3.28
C PHE A 122 -10.38 0.77 1.76
N TYR A 123 -10.81 1.86 1.16
CA TYR A 123 -10.85 1.99 -0.28
C TYR A 123 -10.69 3.43 -0.73
N VAL A 124 -10.23 3.60 -1.96
CA VAL A 124 -10.15 4.90 -2.62
C VAL A 124 -11.28 4.98 -3.64
N GLN A 125 -12.00 6.10 -3.62
CA GLN A 125 -13.04 6.41 -4.59
C GLN A 125 -12.46 7.19 -5.76
N THR A 126 -11.81 8.31 -5.47
CA THR A 126 -11.26 9.22 -6.48
C THR A 126 -10.04 9.95 -5.95
N ILE A 127 -9.28 10.50 -6.89
CA ILE A 127 -8.16 11.39 -6.64
C ILE A 127 -8.34 12.63 -7.50
N SER A 128 -8.05 13.80 -6.96
CA SER A 128 -8.13 15.07 -7.68
C SER A 128 -7.06 16.05 -7.21
N PRO A 129 -6.39 16.78 -8.12
CA PRO A 129 -6.40 16.58 -9.57
C PRO A 129 -5.69 15.27 -9.97
N GLN A 130 -6.00 14.75 -11.17
CA GLN A 130 -5.32 13.58 -11.74
C GLN A 130 -4.02 13.94 -12.50
N ILE A 131 -3.66 15.22 -12.49
CA ILE A 131 -2.50 15.77 -13.17
C ILE A 131 -1.71 16.59 -12.15
N GLY A 132 -0.40 16.49 -12.17
CA GLY A 132 0.49 17.21 -11.28
C GLY A 132 1.87 17.46 -11.91
N SER A 133 2.70 18.21 -11.19
CA SER A 133 4.07 18.54 -11.59
C SER A 133 5.00 17.35 -11.45
N LEU A 134 5.87 17.11 -12.45
CA LEU A 134 6.97 16.14 -12.36
C LEU A 134 7.92 16.44 -11.20
N TYR A 135 8.02 17.70 -10.80
CA TYR A 135 8.93 18.17 -9.75
C TYR A 135 8.33 18.10 -8.35
N GLY A 136 7.12 17.57 -8.21
CA GLY A 136 6.39 17.56 -6.95
C GLY A 136 5.76 18.91 -6.62
N GLY A 137 5.27 19.03 -5.39
CA GLY A 137 4.64 20.22 -4.84
C GLY A 137 3.15 20.36 -5.19
N SER A 138 2.58 19.45 -5.98
CA SER A 138 1.17 19.52 -6.36
C SER A 138 0.27 19.06 -5.21
N ASP A 139 -0.74 19.86 -4.91
CA ASP A 139 -1.79 19.52 -3.95
C ASP A 139 -2.70 18.42 -4.52
N VAL A 140 -2.91 17.37 -3.74
CA VAL A 140 -3.69 16.19 -4.11
C VAL A 140 -4.69 15.86 -3.02
N TYR A 141 -5.94 15.64 -3.42
CA TYR A 141 -7.04 15.22 -2.57
C TYR A 141 -7.44 13.79 -2.93
N VAL A 142 -7.37 12.88 -1.97
CA VAL A 142 -7.79 11.49 -2.13
C VAL A 142 -9.11 11.31 -1.37
N GLN A 143 -10.17 10.98 -2.10
CA GLN A 143 -11.48 10.67 -1.53
C GLN A 143 -11.60 9.16 -1.34
N GLY A 144 -12.13 8.72 -0.20
CA GLY A 144 -12.23 7.30 0.12
C GLY A 144 -12.95 7.03 1.43
N GLU A 145 -12.68 5.88 2.02
CA GLU A 145 -13.13 5.51 3.35
C GLU A 145 -12.03 4.69 4.04
N GLY A 146 -11.95 4.80 5.36
CA GLY A 146 -11.05 3.98 6.18
C GLY A 146 -9.65 4.57 6.41
N PHE A 147 -9.45 5.86 6.12
CA PHE A 147 -8.15 6.51 6.33
C PHE A 147 -7.88 6.82 7.80
N ASP A 148 -6.62 6.73 8.19
CA ASP A 148 -6.12 6.99 9.54
C ASP A 148 -4.73 7.65 9.51
N ASN A 149 -4.14 7.90 10.68
CA ASN A 149 -2.81 8.51 10.80
C ASN A 149 -1.65 7.65 10.27
N THR A 150 -1.90 6.39 9.94
CA THR A 150 -0.91 5.48 9.36
C THR A 150 -1.07 5.33 7.86
N THR A 151 -2.02 6.05 7.26
CA THR A 151 -2.28 5.99 5.82
C THR A 151 -1.21 6.76 5.05
N ILE A 152 -0.62 6.08 4.07
CA ILE A 152 0.41 6.56 3.17
C ILE A 152 -0.17 6.59 1.75
N VAL A 153 0.11 7.68 1.03
CA VAL A 153 -0.25 7.85 -0.38
C VAL A 153 1.04 7.88 -1.19
N SER A 154 1.11 7.09 -2.26
CA SER A 154 2.21 7.11 -3.23
C SER A 154 1.70 6.93 -4.65
N PHE A 155 2.53 7.35 -5.60
CA PHE A 155 2.33 7.18 -7.03
C PHE A 155 3.39 6.25 -7.57
N THR A 156 3.01 5.19 -8.28
CA THR A 156 3.94 4.13 -8.69
C THR A 156 3.82 3.80 -10.17
N ASP A 157 4.96 3.50 -10.81
CA ASP A 157 5.02 2.86 -12.13
C ASP A 157 5.28 1.34 -12.05
N GLY A 158 5.22 0.78 -10.85
CA GLY A 158 5.53 -0.63 -10.56
C GLY A 158 7.00 -0.90 -10.26
N SER A 159 7.90 0.02 -10.61
CA SER A 159 9.34 -0.08 -10.30
C SER A 159 9.78 0.92 -9.23
N ASN A 160 9.21 2.13 -9.23
CA ASN A 160 9.51 3.18 -8.27
C ASN A 160 8.23 3.80 -7.70
N ASP A 161 8.25 4.06 -6.39
CA ASP A 161 7.16 4.74 -5.68
C ASP A 161 7.58 6.18 -5.36
N VAL A 162 6.78 7.15 -5.79
CA VAL A 162 6.90 8.57 -5.44
C VAL A 162 5.90 8.87 -4.34
N SER A 163 6.38 9.24 -3.17
CA SER A 163 5.51 9.53 -2.01
C SER A 163 4.71 10.82 -2.21
N CYS A 164 3.52 10.88 -1.61
CA CYS A 164 2.77 12.10 -1.38
C CYS A 164 2.79 12.38 0.14
N ASP A 165 3.35 13.51 0.54
CA ASP A 165 3.43 13.91 1.94
C ASP A 165 2.03 14.23 2.44
N VAL A 166 1.49 13.39 3.31
CA VAL A 166 0.16 13.60 3.90
C VAL A 166 0.21 14.82 4.83
N VAL A 167 -0.53 15.86 4.46
CA VAL A 167 -0.63 17.11 5.22
C VAL A 167 -1.77 17.03 6.23
N SER A 168 -2.92 16.47 5.83
CA SER A 168 -4.05 16.23 6.73
C SER A 168 -4.89 15.06 6.25
N TYR A 169 -5.56 14.39 7.18
CA TYR A 169 -6.47 13.28 6.88
C TYR A 169 -7.73 13.35 7.74
N GLN A 170 -8.82 12.85 7.18
CA GLN A 170 -10.08 12.48 7.80
C GLN A 170 -10.36 11.03 7.42
N SER A 171 -11.32 10.37 8.09
CA SER A 171 -11.62 8.96 7.78
C SER A 171 -12.04 8.71 6.33
N ASN A 172 -12.50 9.75 5.62
CA ASN A 172 -12.98 9.70 4.25
C ASN A 172 -12.21 10.59 3.25
N GLN A 173 -11.21 11.35 3.69
CA GLN A 173 -10.46 12.24 2.80
C GLN A 173 -9.01 12.42 3.25
N ILE A 174 -8.07 12.43 2.32
CA ILE A 174 -6.67 12.81 2.56
C ILE A 174 -6.33 14.02 1.69
N TYR A 175 -5.61 14.98 2.27
CA TYR A 175 -4.89 16.02 1.55
C TYR A 175 -3.40 15.76 1.68
N CYS A 176 -2.70 15.67 0.56
CA CYS A 176 -1.27 15.45 0.50
C CYS A 176 -0.60 16.30 -0.58
N GLN A 177 0.71 16.49 -0.47
CA GLN A 177 1.53 17.19 -1.46
C GLN A 177 2.51 16.22 -2.13
N THR A 178 2.54 16.17 -3.47
CA THR A 178 3.40 15.22 -4.19
C THR A 178 4.89 15.49 -3.94
N LYS A 179 5.70 14.45 -3.74
CA LYS A 179 7.16 14.57 -3.79
C LYS A 179 7.65 14.67 -5.23
N ASN A 180 8.91 15.08 -5.37
CA ASN A 180 9.59 15.13 -6.66
C ASN A 180 9.69 13.73 -7.27
N ALA A 181 9.13 13.57 -8.48
CA ALA A 181 9.18 12.34 -9.28
C ALA A 181 10.36 12.35 -10.28
N ALA A 182 11.29 13.30 -10.15
CA ALA A 182 12.47 13.42 -11.00
C ALA A 182 13.20 12.08 -11.08
N PRO A 183 13.44 11.57 -12.30
CA PRO A 183 14.27 10.39 -12.49
C PRO A 183 15.64 10.58 -11.85
N HIS A 184 16.11 9.57 -11.12
CA HIS A 184 17.44 9.55 -10.52
C HIS A 184 18.33 8.57 -11.30
N VAL A 185 19.45 9.07 -11.84
CA VAL A 185 20.41 8.25 -12.60
C VAL A 185 21.75 8.27 -11.88
N ILE A 186 22.28 7.09 -11.57
CA ILE A 186 23.58 6.93 -10.93
C ILE A 186 24.64 6.63 -11.98
N ILE A 187 25.77 7.35 -11.92
CA ILE A 187 26.96 7.15 -12.76
C ILE A 187 28.12 6.78 -11.84
N LEU A 188 28.70 5.60 -12.07
CA LEU A 188 29.72 5.00 -11.21
C LEU A 188 31.12 5.13 -11.82
N SER A 189 32.14 5.30 -10.97
CA SER A 189 33.55 5.35 -11.41
C SER A 189 34.15 3.98 -11.78
N ASN A 190 33.36 2.90 -11.77
CA ASN A 190 33.80 1.52 -12.00
C ASN A 190 33.76 1.09 -13.48
N GLY A 191 33.60 2.05 -14.40
CA GLY A 191 33.65 1.78 -15.83
C GLY A 191 35.04 1.33 -16.30
N VAL A 192 35.08 0.71 -17.47
CA VAL A 192 36.29 0.10 -18.03
C VAL A 192 36.86 1.01 -19.13
N HIS A 193 38.07 1.53 -18.92
CA HIS A 193 38.81 2.24 -19.95
C HIS A 193 39.52 1.23 -20.89
N PRO A 194 39.51 1.43 -22.22
CA PRO A 194 40.13 0.49 -23.17
C PRO A 194 41.61 0.19 -22.89
N THR A 195 42.35 1.17 -22.36
CA THR A 195 43.79 1.05 -22.08
C THR A 195 44.09 0.74 -20.62
N TYR A 196 43.33 1.32 -19.67
CA TYR A 196 43.68 1.31 -18.25
C TYR A 196 42.85 0.32 -17.44
N GLY A 197 41.80 -0.26 -18.04
CA GLY A 197 40.94 -1.23 -17.39
C GLY A 197 39.87 -0.59 -16.50
N SER A 198 39.35 -1.39 -15.57
CA SER A 198 38.25 -1.00 -14.67
C SER A 198 38.68 0.09 -13.67
N GLY A 199 37.78 1.03 -13.36
CA GLY A 199 38.03 2.12 -12.41
C GLY A 199 38.50 3.44 -13.04
N PHE A 200 38.68 3.44 -14.37
CA PHE A 200 39.23 4.56 -15.15
C PHE A 200 38.26 5.10 -16.20
N ALA A 201 36.98 4.76 -16.11
CA ALA A 201 35.91 5.35 -16.93
C ALA A 201 34.59 5.46 -16.13
N TRP A 202 33.74 6.42 -16.51
CA TRP A 202 32.40 6.54 -15.94
C TRP A 202 31.45 5.52 -16.56
N SER A 203 30.56 4.95 -15.76
CA SER A 203 29.57 3.95 -16.18
C SER A 203 28.16 4.31 -15.68
N PRO A 204 27.20 4.60 -16.57
CA PRO A 204 27.38 4.78 -18.01
C PRO A 204 28.20 6.04 -18.32
N GLN A 205 29.00 5.98 -19.40
CA GLN A 205 29.76 7.15 -19.88
C GLN A 205 28.84 8.22 -20.48
N PHE A 206 27.79 7.77 -21.17
CA PHE A 206 26.78 8.61 -21.80
C PHE A 206 25.42 8.23 -21.25
N ALA A 207 24.67 9.22 -20.78
CA ALA A 207 23.30 9.01 -20.30
C ALA A 207 22.35 9.97 -21.02
N THR A 208 21.17 9.47 -21.40
CA THR A 208 20.06 10.34 -21.82
C THR A 208 19.07 10.41 -20.68
N VAL A 209 18.73 11.62 -20.23
CA VAL A 209 17.81 11.86 -19.11
C VAL A 209 16.75 12.87 -19.52
N GLN A 210 15.61 12.86 -18.84
CA GLN A 210 14.58 13.86 -19.05
C GLN A 210 14.89 15.14 -18.27
N GLN A 211 14.40 16.27 -18.77
CA GLN A 211 14.45 17.54 -18.08
C GLN A 211 13.89 17.38 -16.66
N GLY A 212 14.69 17.81 -15.69
CA GLY A 212 14.41 17.72 -14.26
C GLY A 212 15.03 16.54 -13.55
N ALA A 213 15.60 15.58 -14.29
CA ALA A 213 16.30 14.45 -13.71
C ALA A 213 17.50 14.87 -12.87
N ILE A 214 17.77 14.08 -11.83
CA ILE A 214 18.94 14.20 -10.99
C ILE A 214 19.94 13.14 -11.47
N VAL A 215 21.16 13.57 -11.77
CA VAL A 215 22.27 12.65 -12.01
C VAL A 215 23.18 12.71 -10.80
N GLU A 216 23.43 11.56 -10.21
CA GLU A 216 24.41 11.39 -9.14
C GLU A 216 25.63 10.64 -9.68
N TRP A 217 26.80 11.27 -9.55
CA TRP A 217 28.07 10.61 -9.75
C TRP A 217 28.53 10.04 -8.42
N GLN A 218 28.85 8.76 -8.38
CA GLN A 218 29.40 8.08 -7.21
C GLN A 218 30.75 7.49 -7.56
N TRP A 219 31.75 7.72 -6.71
CA TRP A 219 33.09 7.21 -6.92
C TRP A 219 33.71 6.63 -5.66
N SER A 220 34.58 5.65 -5.87
CA SER A 220 35.41 5.06 -4.84
C SER A 220 36.65 4.45 -5.48
N SER A 221 37.84 4.84 -5.03
CA SER A 221 39.09 4.18 -5.39
C SER A 221 39.18 2.81 -4.71
N SER A 222 39.67 1.79 -5.43
CA SER A 222 40.03 0.50 -4.82
C SER A 222 41.12 0.69 -3.75
N ALA A 223 41.15 -0.18 -2.74
CA ALA A 223 42.20 -0.20 -1.71
C ALA A 223 43.62 -0.35 -2.29
N LEU A 224 43.74 -0.85 -3.53
CA LEU A 224 45.00 -1.01 -4.25
C LEU A 224 45.43 0.26 -5.02
N LEU A 225 44.56 1.27 -5.13
CA LEU A 225 44.74 2.48 -5.94
C LEU A 225 44.50 3.74 -5.08
N THR A 226 45.21 3.84 -3.95
CA THR A 226 45.04 4.90 -2.93
C THR A 226 45.41 6.31 -3.40
N THR A 227 46.02 6.43 -4.58
CA THR A 227 46.46 7.69 -5.16
C THR A 227 45.41 8.31 -6.10
N LEU A 228 44.29 7.61 -6.34
CA LEU A 228 43.23 8.12 -7.19
C LEU A 228 42.34 9.10 -6.45
N ALA A 229 42.10 10.25 -7.08
CA ALA A 229 41.14 11.23 -6.61
C ALA A 229 40.21 11.61 -7.76
N TYR A 230 38.91 11.61 -7.49
CA TYR A 230 37.90 11.91 -8.48
C TYR A 230 37.25 13.24 -8.17
N LYS A 231 36.88 13.93 -9.24
CA LYS A 231 36.15 15.19 -9.25
C LYS A 231 35.26 15.22 -10.48
N VAL A 232 34.08 15.83 -10.39
CA VAL A 232 33.20 16.01 -11.53
C VAL A 232 33.09 17.50 -11.82
N GLN A 233 33.46 17.90 -13.04
CA GLN A 233 33.33 19.27 -13.52
C GLN A 233 32.64 19.29 -14.88
N GLN A 234 31.75 20.26 -15.06
CA GLN A 234 31.16 20.53 -16.36
C GLN A 234 32.22 21.10 -17.32
N ALA A 235 32.25 20.58 -18.54
CA ALA A 235 33.11 21.01 -19.63
C ALA A 235 32.31 21.74 -20.71
N ILE A 236 32.98 22.65 -21.43
CA ILE A 236 32.38 23.42 -22.54
C ILE A 236 31.94 22.51 -23.69
N ASN A 237 32.66 21.40 -23.92
CA ASN A 237 32.37 20.40 -24.94
C ASN A 237 33.03 19.05 -24.57
N GLY A 238 32.81 18.01 -25.37
CA GLY A 238 33.24 16.64 -25.07
C GLY A 238 34.76 16.41 -24.98
N TYR A 239 35.59 17.34 -25.47
CA TYR A 239 37.06 17.22 -25.49
C TYR A 239 37.76 18.28 -24.63
N SER A 240 37.05 19.32 -24.19
CA SER A 240 37.58 20.38 -23.33
C SER A 240 38.00 19.85 -21.95
N THR A 241 39.07 20.43 -21.41
CA THR A 241 39.54 20.30 -20.02
C THR A 241 39.40 21.62 -19.26
N THR A 242 38.69 22.59 -19.83
CA THR A 242 38.42 23.87 -19.19
C THR A 242 37.01 23.84 -18.60
N PRO A 243 36.84 24.15 -17.30
CA PRO A 243 35.52 24.21 -16.69
C PRO A 243 34.59 25.20 -17.42
N GLN A 244 33.33 24.83 -17.60
CA GLN A 244 32.32 25.75 -18.08
C GLN A 244 32.00 26.79 -17.00
N THR A 245 32.03 28.08 -17.34
CA THR A 245 31.67 29.15 -16.40
C THR A 245 30.22 29.01 -15.95
N GLY A 246 29.98 29.01 -14.63
CA GLY A 246 28.66 28.79 -14.04
C GLY A 246 28.12 27.36 -14.17
N GLY A 247 28.95 26.42 -14.65
CA GLY A 247 28.61 25.01 -14.70
C GLY A 247 28.78 24.31 -13.35
N PHE A 248 28.36 23.05 -13.27
CA PHE A 248 28.47 22.27 -12.04
C PHE A 248 29.91 21.84 -11.74
N ASP A 249 30.23 21.75 -10.45
CA ASP A 249 31.54 21.37 -9.91
C ASP A 249 31.33 20.65 -8.56
N SER A 250 31.91 19.45 -8.41
CA SER A 250 31.80 18.64 -7.19
C SER A 250 32.71 19.08 -6.04
N GLY A 251 33.50 20.15 -6.20
CA GLY A 251 34.42 20.67 -5.19
C GLY A 251 35.83 20.09 -5.26
N ASN A 252 36.40 19.71 -4.12
CA ASN A 252 37.75 19.14 -4.08
C ASN A 252 37.75 17.68 -4.55
N ALA A 253 38.85 17.24 -5.17
CA ALA A 253 38.98 15.85 -5.59
C ALA A 253 39.15 14.94 -4.37
N THR A 254 38.40 13.84 -4.31
CA THR A 254 38.42 12.87 -3.19
C THR A 254 38.55 11.43 -3.69
N ALA A 255 39.10 10.56 -2.84
CA ALA A 255 39.23 9.14 -3.14
C ALA A 255 37.87 8.42 -3.21
N SER A 256 36.90 8.89 -2.44
CA SER A 256 35.51 8.43 -2.48
C SER A 256 34.54 9.57 -2.22
N GLY A 257 33.33 9.47 -2.76
CA GLY A 257 32.30 10.47 -2.57
C GLY A 257 31.15 10.32 -3.56
N SER A 258 30.19 11.22 -3.43
CA SER A 258 29.16 11.41 -4.45
C SER A 258 28.85 12.88 -4.67
N PHE A 259 28.31 13.18 -5.84
CA PHE A 259 27.87 14.52 -6.22
C PHE A 259 26.61 14.39 -7.06
N SER A 260 25.58 15.18 -6.73
CA SER A 260 24.31 15.18 -7.46
C SER A 260 24.04 16.53 -8.09
N TYR A 261 23.54 16.52 -9.32
CA TYR A 261 23.12 17.73 -10.02
C TYR A 261 21.78 17.51 -10.72
N GLN A 262 20.88 18.50 -10.62
CA GLN A 262 19.57 18.46 -11.25
C GLN A 262 19.57 19.25 -12.56
N PHE A 263 19.24 18.59 -13.67
CA PHE A 263 19.28 19.19 -15.00
C PHE A 263 17.96 19.86 -15.37
N GLN A 264 17.89 21.19 -15.31
CA GLN A 264 16.64 21.93 -15.52
C GLN A 264 16.38 22.35 -16.97
N THR A 265 17.38 22.33 -17.85
CA THR A 265 17.22 22.76 -19.25
C THR A 265 17.70 21.69 -20.22
N VAL A 266 16.98 21.56 -21.34
CA VAL A 266 17.27 20.62 -22.43
C VAL A 266 18.59 20.98 -23.09
N GLY A 267 19.40 19.97 -23.40
CA GLY A 267 20.71 20.15 -24.02
C GLY A 267 21.68 19.06 -23.67
N THR A 268 22.86 19.12 -24.29
CA THR A 268 23.95 18.18 -24.02
C THR A 268 24.97 18.81 -23.08
N TYR A 269 25.19 18.17 -21.94
CA TYR A 269 26.13 18.61 -20.91
C TYR A 269 27.30 17.66 -20.89
N TYR A 270 28.48 18.19 -21.19
CA TYR A 270 29.71 17.43 -21.11
C TYR A 270 30.31 17.59 -19.72
N TYR A 271 30.87 16.51 -19.19
CA TYR A 271 31.59 16.56 -17.93
C TYR A 271 32.86 15.74 -18.02
N TRP A 272 33.78 16.07 -17.15
CA TRP A 272 35.06 15.38 -17.07
C TRP A 272 35.59 15.41 -15.65
N THR A 273 36.53 14.50 -15.42
CA THR A 273 37.33 14.45 -14.22
C THR A 273 38.76 14.87 -14.57
N PRO A 274 39.29 15.93 -13.93
CA PRO A 274 40.71 16.26 -13.97
C PRO A 274 41.55 15.03 -13.63
N ALA A 275 42.79 14.98 -14.12
CA ALA A 275 43.60 13.77 -14.09
C ALA A 275 43.45 12.98 -12.78
N VAL A 276 42.89 11.77 -12.87
CA VAL A 276 42.54 10.98 -11.68
C VAL A 276 43.76 10.38 -11.01
N ASP A 277 44.89 10.33 -11.73
CA ASP A 277 46.14 9.72 -11.31
C ASP A 277 47.24 10.77 -11.06
N GLN A 278 48.26 10.38 -10.30
CA GLN A 278 49.40 11.26 -9.95
C GLN A 278 50.21 11.70 -11.17
N SER A 279 50.15 10.97 -12.28
CA SER A 279 50.91 11.29 -13.49
C SER A 279 50.24 12.37 -14.37
N GLY A 280 49.00 12.73 -14.08
CA GLY A 280 48.31 13.77 -14.82
C GLY A 280 47.70 13.31 -16.15
N LEU A 281 47.66 11.99 -16.40
CA LEU A 281 47.41 11.43 -17.73
C LEU A 281 45.99 10.88 -17.91
N ILE A 282 45.35 10.38 -16.85
CA ILE A 282 44.08 9.67 -16.98
C ILE A 282 42.91 10.61 -16.76
N VAL A 283 42.15 10.87 -17.83
CA VAL A 283 40.98 11.75 -17.79
C VAL A 283 39.72 10.95 -18.09
N MET A 284 38.77 10.98 -17.16
CA MET A 284 37.45 10.38 -17.36
C MET A 284 36.49 11.42 -17.93
N ARG A 285 35.73 11.08 -18.97
CA ARG A 285 34.79 12.00 -19.63
C ARG A 285 33.43 11.33 -19.77
N GLY A 286 32.39 12.13 -19.79
CA GLY A 286 31.05 11.67 -20.16
C GLY A 286 30.18 12.80 -20.68
N ALA A 287 28.97 12.44 -21.10
CA ALA A 287 27.96 13.41 -21.49
C ALA A 287 26.57 13.00 -21.01
N ILE A 288 25.81 14.01 -20.59
CA ILE A 288 24.40 13.89 -20.24
C ILE A 288 23.61 14.58 -21.35
N ASN A 289 22.83 13.82 -22.10
CA ASN A 289 21.87 14.35 -23.06
C ASN A 289 20.52 14.55 -22.35
N VAL A 290 20.15 15.79 -22.09
CA VAL A 290 18.89 16.15 -21.43
C VAL A 290 17.84 16.42 -22.50
N VAL A 291 16.82 15.56 -22.56
CA VAL A 291 15.67 15.71 -23.48
C VAL A 291 14.49 16.35 -22.77
N ALA A 292 13.52 16.87 -23.52
CA ALA A 292 12.30 17.44 -22.94
C ALA A 292 11.57 16.42 -22.06
N ALA A 293 11.04 16.88 -20.92
CA ALA A 293 10.22 16.04 -20.05
C ALA A 293 8.97 15.53 -20.80
N GLN A 294 8.63 14.27 -20.60
CA GLN A 294 7.41 13.66 -21.15
C GLN A 294 6.41 13.39 -20.02
N PRO A 295 5.09 13.49 -20.29
CA PRO A 295 4.08 13.05 -19.33
C PRO A 295 4.29 11.59 -18.93
N ARG A 296 4.14 11.29 -17.63
CA ARG A 296 4.20 9.93 -17.09
C ARG A 296 2.89 9.62 -16.40
N THR A 297 2.28 8.49 -16.76
CA THR A 297 1.12 7.96 -16.06
C THR A 297 1.60 7.10 -14.90
N LEU A 298 1.26 7.49 -13.68
CA LEU A 298 1.52 6.72 -12.47
C LEU A 298 0.20 6.23 -11.88
N THR A 299 0.23 5.05 -11.28
CA THR A 299 -0.90 4.50 -10.54
C THR A 299 -0.86 5.00 -9.11
N VAL A 300 -2.00 5.40 -8.58
CA VAL A 300 -2.12 5.79 -7.17
C VAL A 300 -2.18 4.53 -6.31
N LYS A 301 -1.35 4.50 -5.28
CA LYS A 301 -1.33 3.45 -4.27
C LYS A 301 -1.56 4.10 -2.92
N VAL A 302 -2.59 3.62 -2.22
CA VAL A 302 -2.91 4.05 -0.86
C VAL A 302 -2.81 2.85 0.06
N SER A 303 -2.06 2.98 1.14
CA SER A 303 -1.77 1.88 2.06
C SER A 303 -1.81 2.34 3.51
N SER A 304 -2.29 1.49 4.41
CA SER A 304 -2.27 1.71 5.86
C SER A 304 -1.72 0.44 6.52
N GLY A 305 -0.57 0.55 7.19
CA GLY A 305 0.18 -0.61 7.69
C GLY A 305 0.50 -1.63 6.59
N SER A 306 0.08 -2.88 6.76
CA SER A 306 0.23 -3.96 5.76
C SER A 306 -0.90 -4.02 4.73
N PHE A 307 -1.87 -3.11 4.80
CA PHE A 307 -3.06 -3.16 3.96
C PHE A 307 -2.98 -2.14 2.83
N THR A 308 -3.45 -2.54 1.65
CA THR A 308 -3.62 -1.65 0.50
C THR A 308 -5.11 -1.37 0.31
N ALA A 309 -5.46 -0.14 -0.04
CA ALA A 309 -6.83 0.27 -0.27
C ALA A 309 -7.44 -0.53 -1.43
N GLN A 310 -8.67 -1.00 -1.24
CA GLN A 310 -9.43 -1.65 -2.31
C GLN A 310 -9.81 -0.63 -3.39
N SER A 311 -9.96 -1.13 -4.61
CA SER A 311 -10.44 -0.39 -5.77
C SER A 311 -11.48 -1.24 -6.52
N CYS A 312 -12.26 -0.59 -7.40
CA CYS A 312 -13.22 -1.30 -8.22
C CYS A 312 -12.52 -2.33 -9.11
N ALA A 313 -12.97 -3.59 -9.06
CA ALA A 313 -12.53 -4.62 -9.98
C ALA A 313 -13.36 -4.55 -11.25
N PHE A 314 -12.89 -3.85 -12.28
CA PHE A 314 -13.53 -3.87 -13.59
C PHE A 314 -12.84 -4.90 -14.51
N PRO A 315 -13.60 -5.77 -15.21
CA PRO A 315 -15.04 -5.98 -15.06
C PRO A 315 -15.42 -6.79 -13.81
N PHE A 316 -16.63 -6.59 -13.28
CA PHE A 316 -17.21 -7.44 -12.21
C PHE A 316 -18.57 -8.01 -12.59
N THR A 317 -18.92 -9.15 -11.99
CA THR A 317 -20.21 -9.82 -12.17
C THR A 317 -21.11 -9.64 -10.95
N PHE A 318 -22.34 -9.17 -11.18
CA PHE A 318 -23.42 -9.07 -10.19
C PHE A 318 -24.72 -9.60 -10.80
N ASN A 319 -25.42 -10.50 -10.10
CA ASN A 319 -26.63 -11.17 -10.59
C ASN A 319 -26.47 -11.76 -12.01
N SER A 320 -25.34 -12.42 -12.27
CA SER A 320 -24.99 -13.02 -13.58
C SER A 320 -24.81 -12.02 -14.74
N VAL A 321 -24.74 -10.72 -14.46
CA VAL A 321 -24.44 -9.67 -15.45
C VAL A 321 -23.06 -9.08 -15.17
N THR A 322 -22.27 -8.89 -16.23
CA THR A 322 -20.93 -8.32 -16.15
C THR A 322 -20.95 -6.82 -16.44
N TYR A 323 -20.30 -6.05 -15.58
CA TYR A 323 -20.25 -4.59 -15.63
C TYR A 323 -18.80 -4.10 -15.69
N SER A 324 -18.55 -3.08 -16.53
CA SER A 324 -17.25 -2.41 -16.70
C SER A 324 -17.22 -0.98 -16.14
N ALA A 325 -18.30 -0.56 -15.48
CA ALA A 325 -18.45 0.74 -14.85
C ALA A 325 -19.33 0.61 -13.60
N CYS A 326 -19.39 1.66 -12.78
CA CYS A 326 -20.25 1.68 -11.60
C CYS A 326 -21.73 1.56 -11.99
N ILE A 327 -22.51 0.87 -11.16
CA ILE A 327 -23.94 0.65 -11.36
C ILE A 327 -24.74 1.23 -10.19
N SER A 328 -26.00 1.57 -10.42
CA SER A 328 -26.93 2.04 -9.38
C SER A 328 -28.00 0.98 -9.04
N THR A 329 -27.84 -0.25 -9.50
CA THR A 329 -28.82 -1.31 -9.22
C THR A 329 -28.78 -1.70 -7.74
N ASN A 330 -29.95 -1.82 -7.11
CA ASN A 330 -30.10 -2.22 -5.71
C ASN A 330 -29.41 -1.30 -4.66
N ASP A 331 -29.12 -0.04 -5.01
CA ASP A 331 -28.60 0.98 -4.10
C ASP A 331 -29.02 2.39 -4.56
N THR A 332 -29.06 3.34 -3.63
CA THR A 332 -29.30 4.77 -3.91
C THR A 332 -28.08 5.48 -4.48
N GLN A 333 -26.88 4.95 -4.24
CA GLN A 333 -25.61 5.50 -4.73
C GLN A 333 -24.96 4.54 -5.73
N SER A 334 -24.32 5.08 -6.77
CA SER A 334 -23.54 4.28 -7.71
C SER A 334 -22.42 3.53 -6.99
N TRP A 335 -22.23 2.25 -7.33
CA TRP A 335 -21.28 1.37 -6.68
C TRP A 335 -20.62 0.39 -7.65
N CYS A 336 -19.53 -0.21 -7.21
CA CYS A 336 -18.81 -1.27 -7.92
C CYS A 336 -18.41 -2.39 -6.95
N SER A 337 -18.12 -3.58 -7.47
CA SER A 337 -17.55 -4.67 -6.66
C SER A 337 -16.02 -4.50 -6.53
N PRO A 338 -15.43 -4.76 -5.34
CA PRO A 338 -13.98 -4.83 -5.18
C PRO A 338 -13.37 -6.14 -5.72
N THR A 339 -14.22 -7.12 -6.08
CA THR A 339 -13.83 -8.42 -6.63
C THR A 339 -14.51 -8.68 -7.97
N SER A 340 -13.93 -9.53 -8.81
CA SER A 340 -14.50 -9.90 -10.12
C SER A 340 -15.88 -10.54 -10.00
N THR A 341 -16.21 -11.16 -8.87
CA THR A 341 -17.55 -11.67 -8.55
C THR A 341 -18.03 -11.01 -7.26
N TYR A 342 -19.21 -10.38 -7.29
CA TYR A 342 -19.79 -9.71 -6.13
C TYR A 342 -20.01 -10.68 -4.96
N ASN A 343 -19.46 -10.35 -3.80
CA ASN A 343 -19.49 -11.18 -2.58
C ASN A 343 -20.26 -10.51 -1.42
N GLY A 344 -21.04 -9.47 -1.72
CA GLY A 344 -21.75 -8.67 -0.71
C GLY A 344 -21.05 -7.36 -0.36
N GLN A 345 -19.75 -7.20 -0.66
CA GLN A 345 -19.02 -5.97 -0.44
C GLN A 345 -19.15 -5.05 -1.67
N ARG A 346 -19.35 -3.75 -1.43
CA ARG A 346 -19.46 -2.72 -2.47
C ARG A 346 -18.57 -1.53 -2.13
N LEU A 347 -17.97 -0.93 -3.15
CA LEU A 347 -17.31 0.36 -3.04
C LEU A 347 -18.20 1.40 -3.72
N TYR A 348 -18.35 2.56 -3.10
CA TYR A 348 -19.19 3.61 -3.64
C TYR A 348 -18.41 4.49 -4.61
N CYS A 349 -19.02 4.80 -5.74
CA CYS A 349 -18.48 5.73 -6.71
C CYS A 349 -19.03 7.13 -6.45
N THR A 350 -18.24 8.17 -6.73
CA THR A 350 -18.75 9.55 -6.72
C THR A 350 -19.49 9.83 -8.03
N PRO A 351 -20.54 10.69 -8.03
CA PRO A 351 -21.27 11.09 -9.25
C PRO A 351 -20.45 11.79 -10.34
N THR A 352 -19.14 11.94 -10.15
CA THR A 352 -18.21 12.57 -11.09
C THR A 352 -17.12 11.58 -11.51
N GLY A 353 -17.54 10.51 -12.18
CA GLY A 353 -16.68 9.61 -12.93
C GLY A 353 -16.59 9.94 -14.42
N ILE A 354 -17.09 11.12 -14.84
CA ILE A 354 -16.99 11.60 -16.21
C ILE A 354 -16.44 13.02 -16.16
N ASN A 355 -15.18 13.16 -16.52
CA ASN A 355 -14.75 14.09 -17.57
C ASN A 355 -13.29 13.76 -17.90
N SER A 356 -13.13 12.96 -18.94
CA SER A 356 -12.09 13.20 -19.93
C SER A 356 -12.06 14.71 -20.22
N PHE A 357 -11.07 15.41 -19.67
CA PHE A 357 -10.71 16.72 -20.19
C PHE A 357 -9.74 16.47 -21.35
N HIS A 358 -10.19 16.95 -22.51
CA HIS A 358 -9.49 16.94 -23.80
C HIS A 358 -8.07 17.49 -23.73
#